data_AF-A0A2V8PFU9-F1
#
_entry.id   AF-A0A2V8PFU9-F1
#
_cell.length_a   1.000
_cell.length_b   1.000
_cell.length_c   1.000
_cell.angle_alpha   90.00
_cell.angle_beta   90.00
_cell.angle_gamma   90.00
#
_symmetry.space_group_name_H-M   'P 1'
#
loop_
_entity.id
_entity.type
_entity.pdbx_description
1 polymer ?
#
loop_
_entity_poly.entity_id
_entity_poly.type
_entity_poly.pdbx_seq_one_letter_code
_entity_poly.pdbx_strand_id
1 'polypeptide(L)'
;DVYQVDHHGLDISNNPAFVRALNPRVAIINDGPRKGGEARTFATLKSLNEIEAIYQLHRNVRTVDKDNTMSGYIANEAEVCQGNLIKISVDPTGKTYTVSIPARQLSRRYRTR
;
A
#
# COMPACT_ATOMS: atom_id res chain seq x y z
N ASP A 1 12.45 -0.18 -4.32
CA ASP A 1 11.70 1.06 -4.58
C ASP A 1 10.24 0.91 -4.18
N VAL A 2 9.51 -0.01 -4.82
CA VAL A 2 8.19 -0.45 -4.37
C VAL A 2 8.30 -1.70 -3.49
N TYR A 3 7.55 -1.75 -2.40
CA TYR A 3 7.41 -2.92 -1.53
C TYR A 3 5.97 -3.42 -1.54
N GLN A 4 5.75 -4.66 -1.97
CA GLN A 4 4.50 -5.34 -1.69
C GLN A 4 4.57 -5.86 -0.26
N VAL A 5 3.71 -5.34 0.60
CA VAL A 5 3.75 -5.60 2.03
C VAL A 5 3.47 -7.08 2.30
N ASP A 6 4.28 -7.69 3.16
CA ASP A 6 4.29 -9.14 3.29
C ASP A 6 3.00 -9.65 3.93
N HIS A 7 2.54 -10.80 3.44
CA HIS A 7 1.38 -11.51 3.97
C HIS A 7 0.16 -10.61 4.16
N HIS A 8 -0.16 -9.78 3.15
CA HIS A 8 -1.28 -8.83 3.16
C HIS A 8 -1.15 -7.69 4.18
N GLY A 9 -0.01 -7.55 4.85
CA GLY A 9 0.17 -6.61 5.95
C GLY A 9 -0.27 -7.13 7.31
N LEU A 10 -0.14 -8.45 7.55
CA LEU A 10 -0.25 -8.99 8.91
C LEU A 10 1.01 -8.65 9.73
N ASP A 11 0.81 -8.34 11.01
CA ASP A 11 1.85 -7.88 11.93
C ASP A 11 2.95 -8.93 12.19
N ILE A 12 2.62 -10.20 11.97
CA ILE A 12 3.54 -11.33 12.13
C ILE A 12 4.55 -11.48 10.98
N SER A 13 4.39 -10.75 9.88
CA SER A 13 5.22 -10.89 8.67
C SER A 13 6.02 -9.63 8.33
N ASN A 14 5.72 -8.50 8.96
CA ASN A 14 6.27 -7.19 8.62
C ASN A 14 7.14 -6.64 9.75
N ASN A 15 8.20 -7.39 10.12
CA ASN A 15 9.08 -6.98 11.21
C ASN A 15 9.64 -5.56 10.96
N PRO A 16 9.54 -4.62 11.93
CA PRO A 16 9.96 -3.24 11.71
C PRO A 16 11.43 -3.07 11.31
N ALA A 17 12.34 -3.95 11.76
CA ALA A 17 13.74 -3.92 11.33
C ALA A 17 13.88 -4.24 9.84
N PHE A 18 13.14 -5.23 9.35
CA PHE A 18 13.12 -5.61 7.94
C PHE A 18 12.52 -4.50 7.07
N VAL A 19 11.35 -3.99 7.45
CA VAL A 19 10.67 -2.92 6.70
C VAL A 19 11.53 -1.64 6.64
N ARG A 20 12.20 -1.28 7.74
CA ARG A 20 13.16 -0.16 7.76
C ARG A 20 14.40 -0.41 6.91
N ALA A 21 14.90 -1.64 6.83
CA ALA A 21 16.03 -1.98 5.98
C ALA A 21 15.68 -1.86 4.48
N LEU A 22 14.44 -2.20 4.09
CA LEU A 22 13.95 -1.97 2.72
C LEU A 22 13.78 -0.48 2.39
N ASN A 23 13.36 0.32 3.37
CA ASN A 23 13.08 1.75 3.27
C ASN A 23 12.37 2.15 1.94
N PRO A 24 11.23 1.50 1.60
CA PRO A 24 10.56 1.69 0.32
C PRO A 24 10.07 3.13 0.12
N ARG A 25 10.00 3.55 -1.14
CA ARG A 25 9.36 4.81 -1.54
C ARG A 25 7.84 4.65 -1.63
N VAL A 26 7.39 3.48 -2.07
CA VAL A 26 5.98 3.13 -2.17
C VAL A 26 5.73 1.77 -1.55
N ALA A 27 4.67 1.64 -0.75
CA ALA A 27 4.19 0.37 -0.23
C ALA A 27 2.81 0.03 -0.80
N ILE A 28 2.57 -1.24 -1.13
CA ILE A 28 1.26 -1.77 -1.53
C ILE A 28 0.85 -2.88 -0.58
N ILE A 29 -0.24 -2.65 0.15
CA ILE A 29 -0.88 -3.63 1.01
C ILE A 29 -1.95 -4.31 0.17
N ASN A 30 -1.77 -5.59 -0.17
CA ASN A 30 -2.73 -6.40 -0.90
C ASN A 30 -3.71 -7.11 0.07
N ASP A 31 -4.29 -6.34 0.99
CA ASP A 31 -5.24 -6.79 1.99
C ASP A 31 -6.63 -7.08 1.42
N GLY A 32 -7.39 -7.87 2.19
CA GLY A 32 -8.84 -7.96 2.07
C GLY A 32 -9.50 -7.13 3.16
N PRO A 33 -10.82 -6.90 3.10
CA PRO A 33 -11.49 -6.01 4.05
C PRO A 33 -11.40 -6.48 5.51
N ARG A 34 -11.13 -7.77 5.74
CA ARG A 34 -10.96 -8.35 7.08
C ARG A 34 -9.64 -9.10 7.31
N LYS A 35 -8.71 -9.07 6.35
CA LYS A 35 -7.42 -9.80 6.40
C LYS A 35 -6.28 -8.91 5.94
N GLY A 36 -5.27 -8.75 6.78
CA GLY A 36 -4.13 -7.89 6.47
C GLY A 36 -4.37 -6.44 6.89
N GLY A 37 -3.51 -5.52 6.45
CA GLY A 37 -3.61 -4.09 6.79
C GLY A 37 -3.70 -3.85 8.30
N GLU A 38 -2.89 -4.57 9.09
CA GLU A 38 -2.95 -4.48 10.55
C GLU A 38 -2.22 -3.24 11.07
N ALA A 39 -2.65 -2.76 12.25
CA ALA A 39 -2.27 -1.44 12.76
C ALA A 39 -0.76 -1.29 12.98
N ARG A 40 -0.06 -2.32 13.47
CA ARG A 40 1.39 -2.23 13.72
C ARG A 40 2.17 -2.21 12.40
N THR A 41 1.77 -3.01 11.42
CA THR A 41 2.34 -2.99 10.07
C THR A 41 2.15 -1.61 9.45
N PHE A 42 0.95 -1.06 9.50
CA PHE A 42 0.65 0.25 8.95
C PHE A 42 1.42 1.38 9.66
N ALA A 43 1.50 1.33 10.99
CA ALA A 43 2.31 2.27 11.78
C ALA A 43 3.80 2.19 11.42
N THR A 44 4.31 0.97 11.20
CA THR A 44 5.69 0.75 10.76
C THR A 44 5.96 1.42 9.41
N LEU A 45 5.07 1.22 8.44
CA LEU A 45 5.18 1.86 7.12
C LEU A 45 5.13 3.39 7.24
N LYS A 46 4.18 3.94 8.02
CA LYS A 46 4.07 5.39 8.28
C LYS A 46 5.29 6.00 8.97
N SER A 47 6.07 5.19 9.71
CA SER A 47 7.28 5.66 10.40
C SER A 47 8.50 5.80 9.49
N LEU A 48 8.42 5.34 8.24
CA LEU A 48 9.53 5.43 7.29
C LEU A 48 9.69 6.86 6.75
N ASN A 49 10.90 7.40 6.80
CA ASN A 49 11.17 8.78 6.38
C ASN A 49 11.01 9.00 4.87
N GLU A 50 11.23 7.97 4.06
CA GLU A 50 11.26 8.07 2.60
C GLU A 50 9.97 7.60 1.91
N ILE A 51 8.95 7.20 2.68
CA ILE A 51 7.72 6.69 2.09
C ILE A 51 6.87 7.86 1.56
N GLU A 52 6.50 7.80 0.29
CA GLU A 52 5.67 8.82 -0.35
C GLU A 52 4.20 8.42 -0.48
N ALA A 53 3.93 7.11 -0.48
CA ALA A 53 2.59 6.57 -0.58
C ALA A 53 2.48 5.15 -0.02
N ILE A 54 1.38 4.91 0.67
CA ILE A 54 0.89 3.57 1.03
C ILE A 54 -0.42 3.38 0.29
N TYR A 55 -0.48 2.37 -0.57
CA TYR A 55 -1.69 1.95 -1.28
C TYR A 55 -2.29 0.72 -0.58
N GLN A 56 -3.61 0.65 -0.51
CA GLN A 56 -4.34 -0.48 0.05
C GLN A 56 -5.32 -1.03 -0.97
N LEU A 57 -5.36 -2.36 -1.10
CA LEU A 57 -6.30 -3.01 -1.99
C LEU A 57 -7.72 -2.90 -1.42
N HIS A 58 -7.88 -3.10 -0.11
CA HIS A 58 -9.15 -2.89 0.57
C HIS A 58 -8.98 -2.00 1.80
N ARG A 59 -10.03 -1.30 2.20
CA ARG A 59 -10.13 -0.76 3.54
C ARG A 59 -10.23 -1.93 4.52
N ASN A 60 -9.38 -1.99 5.53
CA ASN A 60 -9.55 -2.92 6.63
C ASN A 60 -10.65 -2.39 7.57
N VAL A 61 -11.79 -3.08 7.63
CA VAL A 61 -12.93 -2.70 8.47
C VAL A 61 -12.78 -3.10 9.93
N ARG A 62 -11.72 -3.85 10.28
CA ARG A 62 -11.41 -4.28 11.65
C ARG A 62 -10.46 -3.33 12.37
N THR A 63 -9.86 -2.38 11.65
CA THR A 63 -8.99 -1.34 12.21
C THR A 63 -9.67 0.02 12.16
N VAL A 64 -9.11 0.99 12.88
CA VAL A 64 -9.63 2.36 12.88
C VAL A 64 -9.10 3.15 11.67
N ASP A 65 -9.73 4.27 11.35
CA ASP A 65 -9.39 5.08 10.18
C ASP A 65 -7.92 5.49 10.10
N LYS A 66 -7.29 5.78 11.24
CA LYS A 66 -5.86 6.15 11.31
C LYS A 66 -4.90 5.03 10.87
N ASP A 67 -5.37 3.78 10.93
CA ASP A 67 -4.64 2.57 10.59
C ASP A 67 -4.94 2.08 9.17
N ASN A 68 -5.66 2.90 8.39
CA ASN A 68 -5.82 2.79 6.95
C ASN A 68 -5.19 4.01 6.25
N THR A 69 -4.93 3.89 4.95
CA THR A 69 -4.48 4.98 4.09
C THR A 69 -5.65 5.90 3.72
N MET A 70 -5.34 6.99 3.04
CA MET A 70 -6.37 7.96 2.63
C MET A 70 -7.25 7.39 1.52
N SER A 71 -8.51 7.82 1.46
CA SER A 71 -9.54 7.22 0.59
C SER A 71 -9.17 7.07 -0.89
N GLY A 72 -8.46 8.05 -1.46
CA GLY A 72 -7.99 7.97 -2.85
C GLY A 72 -6.96 6.86 -3.12
N TYR A 73 -6.26 6.38 -2.10
CA TYR A 73 -5.23 5.34 -2.17
C TYR A 73 -5.77 3.94 -1.82
N ILE A 74 -7.08 3.82 -1.57
CA ILE A 74 -7.78 2.56 -1.32
C ILE A 74 -8.58 2.17 -2.56
N ALA A 75 -8.27 1.02 -3.17
CA ALA A 75 -8.99 0.56 -4.37
C ALA A 75 -10.45 0.19 -4.06
N ASN A 76 -10.69 -0.43 -2.90
CA ASN A 76 -12.00 -0.90 -2.46
C ASN A 76 -12.31 -0.44 -1.04
N GLU A 77 -13.15 0.59 -0.89
CA GLU A 77 -13.48 1.17 0.43
C GLU A 77 -14.64 0.44 1.12
N ALA A 78 -15.63 0.01 0.35
CA ALA A 78 -16.74 -0.77 0.87
C ALA A 78 -16.28 -2.23 1.10
N GLU A 79 -16.76 -2.83 2.18
CA GLU A 79 -16.49 -4.25 2.48
C GLU A 79 -17.05 -5.17 1.37
N VAL A 80 -18.28 -4.92 0.93
CA VAL A 80 -18.87 -5.53 -0.26
C VAL A 80 -18.56 -4.63 -1.44
N CYS A 81 -17.68 -5.07 -2.34
CA CYS A 81 -17.15 -4.27 -3.43
C CYS A 81 -17.07 -5.05 -4.74
N GLN A 82 -16.71 -4.35 -5.81
CA GLN A 82 -16.53 -4.90 -7.16
C GLN A 82 -15.14 -5.51 -7.39
N GLY A 83 -14.23 -5.44 -6.41
CA GLY A 83 -12.86 -5.98 -6.54
C GLY A 83 -11.98 -5.17 -7.51
N ASN A 84 -11.94 -3.85 -7.35
CA ASN A 84 -11.08 -2.97 -8.12
C ASN A 84 -9.59 -3.27 -7.89
N LEU A 85 -8.78 -3.07 -8.92
CA LEU A 85 -7.34 -3.34 -8.88
C LEU A 85 -6.51 -2.10 -8.54
N ILE A 86 -5.30 -2.36 -8.05
CA ILE A 86 -4.17 -1.43 -8.09
C ILE A 86 -3.24 -1.92 -9.21
N LYS A 87 -2.86 -1.04 -10.14
CA LYS A 87 -1.94 -1.36 -11.24
C LYS A 87 -0.63 -0.62 -11.06
N ILE A 88 0.48 -1.33 -11.19
CA ILE A 88 1.79 -0.74 -11.41
C ILE A 88 2.17 -0.92 -12.89
N SER A 89 2.78 0.10 -13.49
CA SER A 89 3.43 0.00 -14.79
C SER A 89 4.81 0.62 -14.69
N VAL A 90 5.84 -0.13 -15.07
CA VAL A 90 7.24 0.30 -15.02
C VAL A 90 7.62 0.77 -16.41
N ASP A 91 8.27 1.93 -16.48
CA ASP A 91 8.83 2.43 -17.73
C ASP A 91 9.92 1.47 -18.25
N PRO A 92 10.03 1.19 -19.56
CA PRO A 92 11.04 0.26 -20.08
C PRO A 92 12.48 0.62 -19.73
N THR A 93 12.77 1.91 -19.46
CA THR A 93 14.11 2.35 -19.02
C THR A 93 14.37 2.08 -17.54
N GLY A 94 13.35 1.65 -16.79
CA GLY A 94 13.40 1.45 -15.35
C GLY A 94 13.46 2.73 -14.53
N LYS A 95 13.56 3.92 -15.14
CA LYS A 95 13.77 5.20 -14.42
C LYS A 95 12.53 5.71 -13.69
N THR A 96 11.34 5.25 -14.09
CA THR A 96 10.08 5.64 -13.47
C THR A 96 9.10 4.48 -13.44
N TYR A 97 8.14 4.54 -12.54
CA TYR A 97 6.99 3.67 -12.53
C TYR A 97 5.74 4.48 -12.16
N THR A 98 4.59 4.00 -12.59
CA THR A 98 3.29 4.61 -12.29
C THR A 98 2.44 3.64 -11.51
N VAL A 99 1.89 4.08 -10.38
CA VAL A 99 0.88 3.36 -9.61
C VAL A 99 -0.47 4.02 -9.86
N SER A 100 -1.46 3.23 -10.27
CA SER A 100 -2.80 3.71 -10.59
C SER A 100 -3.88 2.87 -9.92
N ILE A 101 -4.97 3.54 -9.56
CA ILE A 101 -6.23 2.94 -9.15
C ILE A 101 -7.30 3.50 -10.09
N PRO A 102 -7.61 2.82 -11.21
CA PRO A 102 -8.53 3.34 -12.21
C PRO A 102 -9.91 3.70 -11.65
N ALA A 103 -10.44 2.88 -10.74
CA ALA A 103 -11.73 3.11 -10.08
C ALA A 103 -11.76 4.37 -9.19
N ARG A 104 -10.59 4.92 -8.85
CA ARG A 104 -10.43 6.17 -8.07
C ARG A 104 -9.93 7.34 -8.92
N GLN A 105 -9.76 7.13 -10.23
CA GLN A 105 -9.12 8.08 -11.13
C GLN A 105 -7.73 8.54 -10.62
N LEU A 106 -7.08 7.70 -9.81
CA LEU A 106 -5.75 7.97 -9.26
C LEU A 106 -4.71 7.40 -10.20
N SER A 107 -3.73 8.24 -10.59
CA SER A 107 -2.52 7.81 -11.28
C SER A 107 -1.37 8.68 -10.81
N ARG A 108 -0.37 8.06 -10.17
CA ARG A 108 0.82 8.76 -9.67
C ARG A 108 2.08 8.13 -10.24
N ARG A 109 2.95 8.97 -10.78
CA ARG A 109 4.26 8.58 -11.30
C ARG A 109 5.33 8.86 -10.25
N TYR A 110 6.24 7.90 -10.08
CA TYR A 110 7.38 7.96 -9.17
C TYR A 110 8.67 7.76 -9.97
N ARG A 111 9.76 8.37 -9.50
CA ARG A 111 11.11 8.15 -10.03
C ARG A 111 11.81 7.10 -9.18
N THR A 112 12.40 6.11 -9.82
CA THR A 112 13.21 5.11 -9.12
C THR A 112 14.48 5.75 -8.56
N ARG A 113 14.96 5.22 -7.44
CA ARG A 113 16.30 5.54 -6.92
C ARG A 113 17.40 4.99 -7.81
#